data_AF-A0A1G7W9L3-F1
#
_entry.id   AF-A0A1G7W9L3-F1
#
_cell.length_a   1.000
_cell.length_b   1.000
_cell.length_c   1.000
_cell.angle_alpha   90.00
_cell.angle_beta   90.00
_cell.angle_gamma   90.00
#
_symmetry.space_group_name_H-M   'P 1'
#
loop_
_entity.id
_entity.type
_entity.pdbx_description
1 polymer ?
#
loop_
_entity_poly.entity_id
_entity_poly.type
_entity_poly.pdbx_seq_one_letter_code
_entity_poly.pdbx_strand_id
1 'polypeptide(L)'
;MFIAVKLWLKERLNLEISPEKSKITNLRKKSSEFLGFKIKAVVKGMKRIANSNIKPSAVTKIMAKGKELIKRIQKNPTAKNVSLYNSYVLGTQNYYRIATHCTKDFSKIGYYLDRNTKIRWKSISTNKGSPSRIYLEKYKGYDMHKTYINGLIIFPMSACKTRNVRCYSKKVNKFTLEGRKLIHKQIESVSNSEFIYLTKNPVPNRSIEYNDNRISLFSAQYGKCGVLGERLEVNNFHCHHIIPVSAGGKDKYSNLVIISPDIHRLIHATKSETTHQILAKLKLSKRQIAKVNKFRVQVGNIVI
;
A
#
# COMPACT_ATOMS: atom_id res chain seq x y z
N MET A 1 12.40 -22.22 -32.94
CA MET A 1 11.74 -22.00 -31.64
C MET A 1 10.22 -21.86 -31.74
N PHE A 2 9.64 -20.93 -32.53
CA PHE A 2 8.17 -20.77 -32.61
C PHE A 2 7.42 -22.04 -33.06
N ILE A 3 7.85 -22.66 -34.18
CA ILE A 3 7.25 -23.89 -34.70
C ILE A 3 7.38 -25.04 -33.69
N ALA A 4 8.58 -25.20 -33.10
CA ALA A 4 8.83 -26.22 -32.08
C ALA A 4 7.91 -26.08 -30.85
N VAL A 5 7.72 -24.85 -30.33
CA VAL A 5 6.81 -24.60 -29.20
C VAL A 5 5.35 -24.86 -29.61
N LYS A 6 4.94 -24.48 -30.83
CA LYS A 6 3.60 -24.78 -31.35
C LYS A 6 3.33 -26.29 -31.38
N LEU A 7 4.26 -27.07 -31.94
CA LEU A 7 4.15 -28.53 -32.03
C LEU A 7 4.14 -29.15 -30.64
N TRP A 8 5.05 -28.74 -29.77
CA TRP A 8 5.11 -29.25 -28.40
C TRP A 8 3.80 -29.01 -27.62
N LEU A 9 3.22 -27.80 -27.71
CA LEU A 9 1.94 -27.50 -27.08
C LEU A 9 0.80 -28.39 -27.60
N LYS A 10 0.78 -28.65 -28.92
CA LYS A 10 -0.22 -29.49 -29.54
C LYS A 10 -0.03 -30.97 -29.18
N GLU A 11 1.16 -31.51 -29.33
CA GLU A 11 1.43 -32.95 -29.15
C GLU A 11 1.43 -33.37 -27.67
N ARG A 12 1.92 -32.51 -26.77
CA ARG A 12 2.08 -32.87 -25.35
C ARG A 12 0.92 -32.42 -24.48
N LEU A 13 0.29 -31.30 -24.82
CA LEU A 13 -0.78 -30.70 -24.01
C LEU A 13 -2.12 -30.64 -24.74
N ASN A 14 -2.20 -31.05 -26.01
CA ASN A 14 -3.39 -30.92 -26.85
C ASN A 14 -3.94 -29.47 -26.91
N LEU A 15 -3.02 -28.48 -26.92
CA LEU A 15 -3.36 -27.05 -26.95
C LEU A 15 -2.96 -26.42 -28.28
N GLU A 16 -3.91 -25.79 -28.96
CA GLU A 16 -3.66 -25.02 -30.17
C GLU A 16 -3.36 -23.55 -29.89
N ILE A 17 -2.50 -22.94 -30.72
CA ILE A 17 -2.18 -21.52 -30.61
C ILE A 17 -3.13 -20.68 -31.46
N SER A 18 -3.47 -19.48 -30.99
CA SER A 18 -4.19 -18.49 -31.80
C SER A 18 -3.24 -17.86 -32.83
N PRO A 19 -3.45 -18.05 -34.14
CA PRO A 19 -2.57 -17.50 -35.19
C PRO A 19 -2.61 -15.96 -35.24
N GLU A 20 -3.75 -15.35 -34.91
CA GLU A 20 -3.90 -13.89 -34.90
C GLU A 20 -3.08 -13.22 -33.78
N LYS A 21 -3.06 -13.85 -32.60
CA LYS A 21 -2.38 -13.32 -31.41
C LYS A 21 -0.89 -13.69 -31.38
N SER A 22 -0.51 -14.77 -32.05
CA SER A 22 0.83 -15.36 -31.95
C SER A 22 1.66 -15.02 -33.20
N LYS A 23 2.61 -14.09 -33.06
CA LYS A 23 3.48 -13.70 -34.17
C LYS A 23 4.88 -13.32 -33.74
N ILE A 24 5.85 -13.55 -34.62
CA ILE A 24 7.22 -13.06 -34.48
C ILE A 24 7.26 -11.60 -34.96
N THR A 25 7.76 -10.69 -34.13
CA THR A 25 7.84 -9.26 -34.46
C THR A 25 9.26 -8.73 -34.26
N ASN A 26 9.81 -8.03 -35.25
CA ASN A 26 11.08 -7.33 -35.11
C ASN A 26 10.88 -6.01 -34.34
N LEU A 27 11.31 -6.00 -33.07
CA LEU A 27 11.16 -4.86 -32.13
C LEU A 27 11.84 -3.56 -32.58
N ARG A 28 12.76 -3.64 -33.57
CA ARG A 28 13.42 -2.46 -34.18
C ARG A 28 12.46 -1.72 -35.11
N LYS A 29 11.58 -2.45 -35.80
CA LYS A 29 10.62 -1.90 -36.76
C LYS A 29 9.28 -1.58 -36.10
N LYS A 30 8.72 -2.55 -35.36
CA LYS A 30 7.38 -2.43 -34.72
C LYS A 30 7.48 -2.69 -33.22
N SER A 31 6.66 -2.01 -32.43
CA SER A 31 6.54 -2.33 -31.00
C SER A 31 5.77 -3.63 -30.78
N SER A 32 6.08 -4.33 -29.69
CA SER A 32 5.27 -5.44 -29.18
C SER A 32 4.51 -5.02 -27.92
N GLU A 33 3.39 -5.67 -27.64
CA GLU A 33 2.57 -5.40 -26.47
C GLU A 33 2.50 -6.64 -25.57
N PHE A 34 2.78 -6.48 -24.28
CA PHE A 34 2.78 -7.58 -23.32
C PHE A 34 2.45 -7.09 -21.91
N LEU A 35 1.54 -7.78 -21.22
CA LEU A 35 1.11 -7.47 -19.84
C LEU A 35 0.78 -5.99 -19.57
N GLY A 36 0.18 -5.30 -20.54
CA GLY A 36 -0.17 -3.88 -20.42
C GLY A 36 0.94 -2.90 -20.78
N PHE A 37 2.10 -3.37 -21.23
CA PHE A 37 3.20 -2.55 -21.69
C PHE A 37 3.35 -2.60 -23.21
N LYS A 38 3.80 -1.51 -23.81
CA LYS A 38 4.24 -1.41 -25.21
C LYS A 38 5.76 -1.26 -25.22
N ILE A 39 6.46 -2.17 -25.88
CA ILE A 39 7.92 -2.28 -25.85
C ILE A 39 8.47 -2.13 -27.28
N LYS A 40 9.49 -1.28 -27.45
CA LYS A 40 10.20 -1.08 -28.73
C LYS A 40 11.70 -0.98 -28.49
N ALA A 41 12.50 -1.55 -29.39
CA ALA A 41 13.94 -1.34 -29.39
C ALA A 41 14.27 0.01 -30.04
N VAL A 42 15.04 0.85 -29.34
CA VAL A 42 15.48 2.16 -29.84
C VAL A 42 16.99 2.28 -29.73
N VAL A 43 17.60 3.08 -30.59
CA VAL A 43 19.04 3.39 -30.53
C VAL A 43 19.25 4.50 -29.49
N LYS A 44 20.24 4.32 -28.62
CA LYS A 44 20.71 5.33 -27.66
C LYS A 44 22.25 5.33 -27.67
N GLY A 45 22.83 6.33 -28.35
CA GLY A 45 24.25 6.33 -28.67
C GLY A 45 24.62 5.10 -29.51
N MET A 46 25.69 4.41 -29.14
CA MET A 46 26.15 3.18 -29.82
C MET A 46 25.38 1.91 -29.41
N LYS A 47 24.44 1.99 -28.45
CA LYS A 47 23.72 0.82 -27.93
C LYS A 47 22.26 0.85 -28.35
N ARG A 48 21.61 -0.32 -28.36
CA ARG A 48 20.14 -0.43 -28.44
C ARG A 48 19.57 -0.71 -27.05
N ILE A 49 18.53 0.03 -26.69
CA ILE A 49 17.83 -0.10 -25.42
C ILE A 49 16.35 -0.40 -25.65
N ALA A 50 15.69 -0.96 -24.64
CA ALA A 50 14.24 -1.15 -24.66
C ALA A 50 13.54 0.12 -24.14
N ASN A 51 12.76 0.77 -25.00
CA ASN A 51 11.77 1.74 -24.57
C ASN A 51 10.45 1.03 -24.28
N SER A 52 9.93 1.27 -23.10
CA SER A 52 8.64 0.77 -22.63
C SER A 52 7.70 1.91 -22.23
N ASN A 53 6.46 1.81 -22.70
CA ASN A 53 5.34 2.68 -22.45
C ASN A 53 4.14 1.88 -21.91
N ILE A 54 3.13 2.57 -21.39
CA ILE A 54 1.82 1.99 -21.12
C ILE A 54 1.15 1.63 -22.45
N LYS A 55 0.54 0.44 -22.53
CA LYS A 55 -0.21 0.00 -23.71
C LYS A 55 -1.35 0.99 -24.02
N PRO A 56 -1.59 1.37 -25.29
CA PRO A 56 -2.61 2.35 -25.63
C PRO A 56 -4.00 2.03 -25.07
N SER A 57 -4.45 0.77 -25.17
CA SER A 57 -5.75 0.38 -24.62
C SER A 57 -5.81 0.46 -23.09
N ALA A 58 -4.68 0.28 -22.40
CA ALA A 58 -4.60 0.50 -20.96
C ALA A 58 -4.66 1.99 -20.60
N VAL A 59 -4.00 2.87 -21.38
CA VAL A 59 -4.10 4.33 -21.23
C VAL A 59 -5.57 4.77 -21.32
N THR A 60 -6.32 4.30 -22.31
CA THR A 60 -7.75 4.60 -22.47
C THR A 60 -8.57 4.14 -21.25
N LYS A 61 -8.34 2.91 -20.77
CA LYS A 61 -9.00 2.39 -19.57
C LYS A 61 -8.68 3.23 -18.33
N ILE A 62 -7.43 3.67 -18.19
CA ILE A 62 -7.00 4.49 -17.06
C ILE A 62 -7.72 5.85 -17.06
N MET A 63 -7.74 6.51 -18.22
CA MET A 63 -8.45 7.78 -18.38
C MET A 63 -9.95 7.65 -18.10
N ALA A 64 -10.58 6.59 -18.63
CA ALA A 64 -12.01 6.34 -18.42
C ALA A 64 -12.34 6.15 -16.93
N LYS A 65 -11.59 5.29 -16.23
CA LYS A 65 -11.81 5.04 -14.80
C LYS A 65 -11.48 6.25 -13.94
N GLY A 66 -10.41 6.98 -14.26
CA GLY A 66 -10.08 8.25 -13.60
C GLY A 66 -11.22 9.27 -13.71
N LYS A 67 -11.80 9.43 -14.91
CA LYS A 67 -12.95 10.31 -15.16
C LYS A 67 -14.20 9.89 -14.39
N GLU A 68 -14.48 8.59 -14.32
CA GLU A 68 -15.58 8.02 -13.52
C GLU A 68 -15.43 8.39 -12.03
N LEU A 69 -14.25 8.18 -11.46
CA LEU A 69 -13.97 8.49 -10.06
C LEU A 69 -14.05 10.00 -9.77
N ILE A 70 -13.60 10.84 -10.70
CA ILE A 70 -13.74 12.31 -10.59
C ILE A 70 -15.22 12.72 -10.52
N LYS A 71 -16.06 12.15 -11.39
CA LYS A 71 -17.52 12.39 -11.37
C LYS A 71 -18.15 11.88 -10.08
N ARG A 72 -17.69 10.75 -9.56
CA ARG A 72 -18.17 10.18 -8.30
C ARG A 72 -17.89 11.10 -7.11
N ILE A 73 -16.69 11.67 -7.03
CA ILE A 73 -16.33 12.66 -6.02
C ILE A 73 -17.18 13.93 -6.17
N GLN A 74 -17.39 14.40 -7.41
CA GLN A 74 -18.24 15.57 -7.67
C GLN A 74 -19.66 15.37 -7.11
N LYS A 75 -20.26 14.20 -7.35
CA LYS A 75 -21.61 13.90 -6.88
C LYS A 75 -21.71 13.74 -5.35
N ASN A 76 -20.68 13.18 -4.73
CA ASN A 76 -20.67 12.92 -3.30
C ASN A 76 -19.23 13.04 -2.75
N PRO A 77 -18.81 14.23 -2.28
CA PRO A 77 -17.43 14.52 -1.91
C PRO A 77 -17.06 13.93 -0.54
N THR A 78 -17.22 12.62 -0.35
CA THR A 78 -16.86 11.94 0.91
C THR A 78 -15.39 11.56 0.96
N ALA A 79 -14.88 11.41 2.18
CA ALA A 79 -13.55 10.85 2.44
C ALA A 79 -13.36 9.47 1.78
N LYS A 80 -14.42 8.65 1.73
CA LYS A 80 -14.42 7.34 1.06
C LYS A 80 -14.17 7.46 -0.44
N ASN A 81 -14.85 8.38 -1.12
CA ASN A 81 -14.69 8.58 -2.56
C ASN A 81 -13.33 9.20 -2.91
N VAL A 82 -12.82 10.11 -2.08
CA VAL A 82 -11.45 10.64 -2.22
C VAL A 82 -10.41 9.53 -2.05
N SER A 83 -10.55 8.71 -1.01
CA SER A 83 -9.64 7.59 -0.74
C SER A 83 -9.67 6.55 -1.86
N LEU A 84 -10.83 6.30 -2.46
CA LEU A 84 -10.97 5.43 -3.63
C LEU A 84 -10.20 5.96 -4.85
N TYR A 85 -10.30 7.27 -5.14
CA TYR A 85 -9.52 7.90 -6.21
C TYR A 85 -8.02 7.83 -5.94
N ASN A 86 -7.59 8.18 -4.72
CA ASN A 86 -6.17 8.15 -4.35
C ASN A 86 -5.58 6.73 -4.43
N SER A 87 -6.33 5.72 -3.96
CA SER A 87 -5.93 4.32 -4.06
C SER A 87 -5.81 3.86 -5.50
N TYR A 88 -6.72 4.31 -6.37
CA TYR A 88 -6.68 4.02 -7.80
C TYR A 88 -5.45 4.64 -8.49
N VAL A 89 -5.16 5.91 -8.22
CA VAL A 89 -3.95 6.59 -8.73
C VAL A 89 -2.70 5.86 -8.28
N LEU A 90 -2.58 5.59 -6.97
CA LEU A 90 -1.42 4.92 -6.39
C LEU A 90 -1.21 3.52 -6.97
N GLY A 91 -2.27 2.72 -7.09
CA GLY A 91 -2.22 1.39 -7.68
C GLY A 91 -1.77 1.41 -9.14
N THR A 92 -2.35 2.31 -9.93
CA THR A 92 -2.02 2.45 -11.37
C THR A 92 -0.56 2.89 -11.55
N GLN A 93 -0.11 3.90 -10.79
CA GLN A 93 1.27 4.35 -10.79
C GLN A 93 2.23 3.23 -10.36
N ASN A 94 1.92 2.50 -9.29
CA ASN A 94 2.77 1.42 -8.80
C ASN A 94 2.94 0.28 -9.81
N TYR A 95 1.90 -0.05 -10.59
CA TYR A 95 1.99 -1.07 -11.64
C TYR A 95 2.85 -0.58 -12.82
N TYR A 96 2.54 0.61 -13.36
CA TYR A 96 3.15 1.08 -14.60
C TYR A 96 4.48 1.82 -14.42
N ARG A 97 4.89 2.18 -13.20
CA ARG A 97 6.15 2.92 -12.96
C ARG A 97 7.42 2.17 -13.37
N ILE A 98 7.33 0.88 -13.71
CA ILE A 98 8.46 0.14 -14.26
C ILE A 98 8.72 0.45 -15.74
N ALA A 99 7.76 1.07 -16.43
CA ALA A 99 7.95 1.50 -17.81
C ALA A 99 8.91 2.69 -17.86
N THR A 100 9.91 2.61 -18.74
CA THR A 100 10.95 3.64 -18.91
C THR A 100 10.38 5.02 -19.23
N HIS A 101 9.22 5.07 -19.89
CA HIS A 101 8.54 6.30 -20.27
C HIS A 101 7.24 6.54 -19.49
N CYS A 102 7.05 5.87 -18.34
CA CYS A 102 5.84 6.02 -17.53
C CYS A 102 5.59 7.49 -17.16
N THR A 103 6.63 8.28 -16.87
CA THR A 103 6.48 9.70 -16.54
C THR A 103 5.77 10.45 -17.68
N LYS A 104 6.21 10.27 -18.93
CA LYS A 104 5.57 10.93 -20.08
C LYS A 104 4.13 10.45 -20.29
N ASP A 105 3.88 9.16 -20.13
CA ASP A 105 2.54 8.58 -20.30
C ASP A 105 1.57 9.11 -19.22
N PHE A 106 1.99 9.10 -17.95
CA PHE A 106 1.19 9.64 -16.85
C PHE A 106 1.01 11.16 -16.93
N SER A 107 2.01 11.92 -17.39
CA SER A 107 1.84 13.36 -17.63
C SER A 107 0.70 13.64 -18.61
N LYS A 108 0.59 12.87 -19.70
CA LYS A 108 -0.52 12.99 -20.67
C LYS A 108 -1.87 12.63 -20.06
N ILE A 109 -1.93 11.51 -19.32
CA ILE A 109 -3.16 11.07 -18.63
C ILE A 109 -3.59 12.12 -17.61
N GLY A 110 -2.66 12.59 -16.78
CA GLY A 110 -2.91 13.61 -15.76
C GLY A 110 -3.39 14.91 -16.37
N TYR A 111 -2.75 15.42 -17.43
CA TYR A 111 -3.20 16.62 -18.12
C TYR A 111 -4.68 16.54 -18.57
N TYR A 112 -5.10 15.40 -19.11
CA TYR A 112 -6.50 15.18 -19.49
C TYR A 112 -7.46 15.18 -18.27
N LEU A 113 -7.07 14.51 -17.19
CA LEU A 113 -7.88 14.42 -15.97
C LEU A 113 -7.90 15.75 -15.19
N ASP A 114 -6.81 16.49 -15.15
CA ASP A 114 -6.66 17.76 -14.44
C ASP A 114 -7.60 18.83 -15.02
N ARG A 115 -7.86 18.79 -16.34
CA ARG A 115 -8.89 19.64 -16.94
C ARG A 115 -10.28 19.32 -16.38
N ASN A 116 -10.59 18.04 -16.17
CA ASN A 116 -11.87 17.63 -15.60
C ASN A 116 -11.99 18.01 -14.13
N THR A 117 -10.93 17.85 -13.33
CA THR A 117 -10.95 18.22 -11.91
C THR A 117 -11.11 19.73 -11.73
N LYS A 118 -10.36 20.56 -12.45
CA LYS A 118 -10.46 22.03 -12.39
C LYS A 118 -11.88 22.54 -12.63
N ILE A 119 -12.58 21.96 -13.61
CA ILE A 119 -13.96 22.36 -13.95
C ILE A 119 -14.95 21.79 -12.93
N ARG A 120 -14.90 20.48 -12.68
CA ARG A 120 -15.93 19.77 -11.90
C ARG A 120 -15.86 20.01 -10.41
N TRP A 121 -14.67 20.29 -9.89
CA TRP A 121 -14.43 20.44 -8.47
C TRP A 121 -14.27 21.90 -8.04
N LYS A 122 -14.54 22.86 -8.93
CA LYS A 122 -14.40 24.30 -8.64
C LYS A 122 -15.11 24.73 -7.34
N SER A 123 -16.28 24.17 -7.06
CA SER A 123 -17.09 24.49 -5.86
C SER A 123 -16.77 23.67 -4.62
N ILE A 124 -16.04 22.55 -4.74
CA ILE A 124 -15.80 21.61 -3.62
C ILE A 124 -14.33 21.47 -3.24
N SER A 125 -13.43 21.99 -4.07
CA SER A 125 -11.99 21.88 -3.85
C SER A 125 -11.40 23.12 -3.20
N THR A 126 -10.35 22.92 -2.42
CA THR A 126 -9.58 23.99 -1.77
C THR A 126 -8.08 23.71 -1.91
N ASN A 127 -7.26 24.75 -1.72
CA ASN A 127 -5.80 24.65 -1.62
C ASN A 127 -5.31 24.51 -0.18
N LYS A 128 -6.21 24.57 0.81
CA LYS A 128 -5.90 24.43 2.24
C LYS A 128 -6.19 23.03 2.73
N GLY A 129 -5.21 22.42 3.40
CA GLY A 129 -5.35 21.10 4.01
C GLY A 129 -4.01 20.55 4.47
N SER A 130 -4.03 19.33 5.01
CA SER A 130 -2.83 18.65 5.47
C SER A 130 -2.54 17.43 4.59
N PRO A 131 -1.36 17.36 3.93
CA PRO A 131 -1.02 16.22 3.11
C PRO A 131 -0.79 14.98 3.98
N SER A 132 -1.24 13.82 3.51
CA SER A 132 -0.94 12.56 4.19
C SER A 132 0.56 12.23 4.07
N ARG A 133 1.08 11.45 5.03
CA ARG A 133 2.48 10.97 4.99
C ARG A 133 2.81 10.26 3.68
N ILE A 134 1.89 9.42 3.19
CA ILE A 134 2.03 8.69 1.92
C ILE A 134 2.19 9.67 0.76
N TYR A 135 1.40 10.75 0.71
CA TYR A 135 1.55 11.77 -0.33
C TYR A 135 2.93 12.39 -0.30
N LEU A 136 3.39 12.83 0.88
CA LEU A 136 4.69 13.48 1.05
C LEU A 136 5.84 12.56 0.64
N GLU A 137 5.78 11.29 0.99
CA GLU A 137 6.81 10.31 0.62
C GLU A 137 6.82 9.99 -0.87
N LYS A 138 5.63 9.81 -1.49
CA LYS A 138 5.51 9.38 -2.88
C LYS A 138 5.79 10.50 -3.88
N TYR A 139 5.39 11.72 -3.54
CA TYR A 139 5.43 12.88 -4.44
C TYR A 139 6.46 13.93 -4.01
N LYS A 140 7.42 13.55 -3.16
CA LYS A 140 8.56 14.41 -2.81
C LYS A 140 9.29 14.89 -4.07
N GLY A 141 9.48 16.21 -4.18
CA GLY A 141 10.17 16.84 -5.31
C GLY A 141 9.29 17.11 -6.53
N TYR A 142 8.00 16.79 -6.48
CA TYR A 142 7.04 17.28 -7.45
C TYR A 142 6.47 18.61 -6.97
N ASP A 143 6.67 19.67 -7.77
CA ASP A 143 5.99 20.94 -7.55
C ASP A 143 4.67 20.95 -8.32
N MET A 144 3.58 20.73 -7.60
CA MET A 144 2.25 20.59 -8.17
C MET A 144 1.22 21.35 -7.34
N HIS A 145 0.21 21.87 -8.03
CA HIS A 145 -0.94 22.46 -7.38
C HIS A 145 -1.60 21.44 -6.44
N LYS A 146 -1.67 21.77 -5.15
CA LYS A 146 -2.26 20.91 -4.12
C LYS A 146 -3.77 21.13 -4.09
N THR A 147 -4.51 20.09 -4.41
CA THR A 147 -5.98 20.08 -4.38
C THR A 147 -6.44 19.22 -3.22
N TYR A 148 -7.31 19.78 -2.38
CA TYR A 148 -7.92 19.09 -1.25
C TYR A 148 -9.43 19.05 -1.40
N ILE A 149 -10.04 17.96 -0.94
CA ILE A 149 -11.49 17.79 -0.81
C ILE A 149 -11.74 17.24 0.59
N ASN A 150 -12.52 17.96 1.40
CA ASN A 150 -12.76 17.67 2.82
C ASN A 150 -11.46 17.44 3.61
N GLY A 151 -10.46 18.30 3.42
CA GLY A 151 -9.16 18.21 4.10
C GLY A 151 -8.22 17.11 3.61
N LEU A 152 -8.67 16.21 2.72
CA LEU A 152 -7.86 15.15 2.15
C LEU A 152 -7.23 15.58 0.83
N ILE A 153 -5.91 15.36 0.71
CA ILE A 153 -5.17 15.70 -0.49
C ILE A 153 -5.47 14.72 -1.64
N ILE A 154 -5.64 15.25 -2.84
CA ILE A 154 -5.81 14.46 -4.06
C ILE A 154 -4.44 14.03 -4.59
N PHE A 155 -4.29 12.75 -4.90
CA PHE A 155 -3.06 12.20 -5.45
C PHE A 155 -2.95 12.53 -6.95
N PRO A 156 -1.85 13.16 -7.39
CA PRO A 156 -1.71 13.60 -8.77
C PRO A 156 -1.46 12.42 -9.71
N MET A 157 -2.34 12.24 -10.71
CA MET A 157 -2.17 11.19 -11.72
C MET A 157 -0.89 11.39 -12.55
N SER A 158 -0.51 12.64 -12.84
CA SER A 158 0.66 13.00 -13.64
C SER A 158 2.01 12.74 -12.95
N ALA A 159 2.05 12.57 -11.63
CA ALA A 159 3.29 12.43 -10.88
C ALA A 159 3.73 10.97 -10.75
N CYS A 160 4.31 10.40 -11.81
CA CYS A 160 4.83 9.04 -11.77
C CYS A 160 6.32 8.99 -12.10
N LYS A 161 7.15 8.68 -11.09
CA LYS A 161 8.59 8.49 -11.26
C LYS A 161 8.91 7.04 -11.62
N THR A 162 9.64 6.86 -12.72
CA THR A 162 10.13 5.56 -13.16
C THR A 162 10.95 4.89 -12.06
N ARG A 163 10.72 3.58 -11.87
CA ARG A 163 11.50 2.72 -11.00
C ARG A 163 12.22 1.69 -11.86
N ASN A 164 13.55 1.71 -11.80
CA ASN A 164 14.36 0.68 -12.45
C ASN A 164 14.12 -0.67 -11.77
N VAL A 165 13.75 -1.66 -12.57
CA VAL A 165 13.58 -3.04 -12.11
C VAL A 165 14.94 -3.71 -12.13
N ARG A 166 15.33 -4.30 -11.00
CA ARG A 166 16.50 -5.18 -10.93
C ARG A 166 16.04 -6.60 -11.24
N CYS A 167 16.89 -7.38 -11.92
CA CYS A 167 16.62 -8.79 -12.12
C CYS A 167 16.45 -9.50 -10.78
N TYR A 168 15.56 -10.49 -10.73
CA TYR A 168 15.43 -11.35 -9.57
C TYR A 168 16.76 -12.08 -9.30
N SER A 169 17.09 -12.26 -8.03
CA SER A 169 18.22 -13.09 -7.64
C SER A 169 17.97 -14.53 -8.11
N LYS A 170 18.97 -15.15 -8.75
CA LYS A 170 18.90 -16.55 -9.18
C LYS A 170 18.68 -17.52 -8.00
N LYS A 171 19.00 -17.10 -6.77
CA LYS A 171 18.74 -17.87 -5.54
C LYS A 171 17.24 -18.00 -5.24
N VAL A 172 16.41 -17.07 -5.71
CA VAL A 172 14.95 -17.10 -5.51
C VAL A 172 14.33 -17.98 -6.59
N ASN A 173 13.87 -19.18 -6.20
CA ASN A 173 13.33 -20.18 -7.12
C ASN A 173 12.16 -20.95 -6.47
N LYS A 174 11.03 -21.03 -7.17
CA LYS A 174 9.80 -21.69 -6.70
C LYS A 174 9.87 -23.22 -6.70
N PHE A 175 10.75 -23.79 -7.51
CA PHE A 175 10.88 -25.23 -7.70
C PHE A 175 11.85 -25.88 -6.70
N THR A 176 12.73 -25.09 -6.07
CA THR A 176 13.68 -25.56 -5.05
C THR A 176 13.22 -25.17 -3.65
N LEU A 177 13.42 -26.05 -2.65
CA LEU A 177 13.03 -25.80 -1.27
C LEU A 177 13.73 -24.55 -0.67
N GLU A 178 15.04 -24.42 -0.88
CA GLU A 178 15.81 -23.25 -0.43
C GLU A 178 15.37 -21.94 -1.10
N GLY A 179 15.10 -21.99 -2.41
CA GLY A 179 14.57 -20.84 -3.13
C GLY A 179 13.17 -20.42 -2.66
N ARG A 180 12.32 -21.37 -2.26
CA ARG A 180 10.99 -21.10 -1.69
C ARG A 180 11.08 -20.42 -0.33
N LYS A 181 12.01 -20.85 0.54
CA LYS A 181 12.25 -20.18 1.84
C LYS A 181 12.49 -18.68 1.66
N LEU A 182 13.28 -18.29 0.64
CA LEU A 182 13.54 -16.87 0.35
C LEU A 182 12.29 -16.09 -0.13
N ILE A 183 11.33 -16.76 -0.77
CA ILE A 183 10.04 -16.15 -1.18
C ILE A 183 9.15 -15.94 0.05
N HIS A 184 9.13 -16.91 0.97
CA HIS A 184 8.21 -16.94 2.10
C HIS A 184 8.72 -16.23 3.35
N LYS A 185 10.04 -15.97 3.46
CA LYS A 185 10.67 -15.26 4.59
C LYS A 185 10.06 -13.88 4.92
N GLN A 186 9.45 -13.20 3.95
CA GLN A 186 8.78 -11.89 4.17
C GLN A 186 7.30 -12.01 4.59
N ILE A 187 6.67 -13.17 4.43
CA ILE A 187 5.24 -13.41 4.67
C ILE A 187 5.02 -14.17 6.00
N GLU A 188 6.08 -14.75 6.56
CA GLU A 188 6.00 -15.67 7.71
C GLU A 188 5.32 -15.10 8.96
N SER A 189 5.27 -13.78 9.15
CA SER A 189 4.75 -13.22 10.40
C SER A 189 3.27 -12.85 10.41
N VAL A 190 2.73 -12.39 9.28
CA VAL A 190 1.32 -11.99 9.16
C VAL A 190 0.76 -12.57 7.87
N SER A 191 -0.25 -13.41 8.03
CA SER A 191 -0.90 -14.09 6.92
C SER A 191 -1.76 -13.13 6.09
N ASN A 192 -2.01 -13.50 4.82
CA ASN A 192 -2.93 -12.75 3.97
C ASN A 192 -4.35 -12.67 4.55
N SER A 193 -4.82 -13.72 5.24
CA SER A 193 -6.13 -13.72 5.89
C SER A 193 -6.21 -12.68 7.00
N GLU A 194 -5.18 -12.55 7.83
CA GLU A 194 -5.11 -11.51 8.86
C GLU A 194 -5.09 -10.10 8.26
N PHE A 195 -4.30 -9.88 7.22
CA PHE A 195 -4.25 -8.59 6.53
C PHE A 195 -5.62 -8.21 5.95
N ILE A 196 -6.30 -9.17 5.29
CA ILE A 196 -7.64 -8.99 4.74
C ILE A 196 -8.63 -8.70 5.88
N TYR A 197 -8.55 -9.44 6.99
CA TYR A 197 -9.42 -9.25 8.14
C TYR A 197 -9.28 -7.83 8.71
N LEU A 198 -8.07 -7.35 8.95
CA LEU A 198 -7.85 -6.00 9.47
C LEU A 198 -8.35 -4.91 8.52
N THR A 199 -8.16 -5.11 7.22
CA THR A 199 -8.63 -4.16 6.19
C THR A 199 -10.16 -4.11 6.12
N LYS A 200 -10.83 -5.26 6.31
CA LYS A 200 -12.29 -5.37 6.27
C LYS A 200 -12.98 -4.95 7.57
N ASN A 201 -12.26 -4.96 8.69
CA ASN A 201 -12.78 -4.65 10.03
C ASN A 201 -12.04 -3.43 10.64
N PRO A 202 -12.24 -2.22 10.10
CA PRO A 202 -11.74 -1.00 10.72
C PRO A 202 -12.47 -0.76 12.05
N VAL A 203 -11.77 -0.19 13.03
CA VAL A 203 -12.38 0.23 14.30
C VAL A 203 -13.31 1.42 14.03
N PRO A 204 -14.63 1.29 14.30
CA PRO A 204 -15.57 2.38 14.12
C PRO A 204 -15.22 3.59 14.99
N ASN A 205 -15.63 4.79 14.56
CA ASN A 205 -15.41 6.06 15.29
C ASN A 205 -13.92 6.41 15.55
N ARG A 206 -12.99 5.76 14.86
CA ARG A 206 -11.57 6.14 14.80
C ARG A 206 -11.23 6.76 13.46
N SER A 207 -10.16 7.55 13.43
CA SER A 207 -9.70 8.19 12.19
C SER A 207 -9.21 7.17 11.16
N ILE A 208 -9.10 7.62 9.90
CA ILE A 208 -8.47 6.82 8.83
C ILE A 208 -7.01 6.57 9.18
N GLU A 209 -6.30 7.59 9.70
CA GLU A 209 -4.90 7.47 10.11
C GLU A 209 -4.70 6.39 11.17
N TYR A 210 -5.59 6.31 12.17
CA TYR A 210 -5.55 5.29 13.20
C TYR A 210 -5.69 3.88 12.62
N ASN A 211 -6.67 3.68 11.74
CA ASN A 211 -6.93 2.37 11.14
C ASN A 211 -5.79 1.92 10.21
N ASP A 212 -5.22 2.82 9.42
CA ASP A 212 -4.05 2.55 8.57
C ASP A 212 -2.80 2.22 9.42
N ASN A 213 -2.58 2.98 10.49
CA ASN A 213 -1.45 2.76 11.40
C ASN A 213 -1.62 1.47 12.21
N ARG A 214 -2.85 1.10 12.60
CA ARG A 214 -3.16 -0.18 13.26
C ARG A 214 -2.74 -1.39 12.42
N ILE A 215 -3.08 -1.39 11.11
CA ILE A 215 -2.66 -2.45 10.18
C ILE A 215 -1.14 -2.49 10.07
N SER A 216 -0.53 -1.31 9.87
CA SER A 216 0.91 -1.16 9.72
C SER A 216 1.67 -1.65 10.95
N LEU A 217 1.20 -1.32 12.16
CA LEU A 217 1.80 -1.74 13.43
C LEU A 217 1.63 -3.24 13.67
N PHE A 218 0.46 -3.82 13.37
CA PHE A 218 0.28 -5.26 13.49
C PHE A 218 1.29 -6.02 12.62
N SER A 219 1.51 -5.55 11.40
CA SER A 219 2.55 -6.09 10.50
C SER A 219 3.96 -5.88 11.04
N ALA A 220 4.31 -4.66 11.47
CA ALA A 220 5.64 -4.32 11.96
C ALA A 220 6.01 -5.02 13.27
N GLN A 221 5.02 -5.30 14.12
CA GLN A 221 5.19 -6.08 15.35
C GLN A 221 5.09 -7.59 15.12
N TYR A 222 5.05 -8.04 13.86
CA TYR A 222 4.95 -9.47 13.52
C TYR A 222 3.71 -10.14 14.15
N GLY A 223 2.62 -9.37 14.32
CA GLY A 223 1.40 -9.78 15.01
C GLY A 223 1.57 -10.04 16.52
N LYS A 224 2.70 -9.65 17.10
CA LYS A 224 3.01 -9.89 18.51
C LYS A 224 2.67 -8.70 19.40
N CYS A 225 2.40 -8.99 20.66
CA CYS A 225 2.26 -7.97 21.70
C CYS A 225 3.57 -7.21 21.90
N GLY A 226 3.52 -5.87 21.89
CA GLY A 226 4.70 -5.01 22.07
C GLY A 226 5.36 -5.13 23.45
N VAL A 227 4.62 -5.63 24.44
CA VAL A 227 5.11 -5.92 25.79
C VAL A 227 5.50 -7.40 25.90
N LEU A 228 4.54 -8.32 25.74
CA LEU A 228 4.74 -9.75 26.00
C LEU A 228 5.66 -10.43 24.97
N GLY A 229 5.60 -9.99 23.70
CA GLY A 229 6.29 -10.67 22.59
C GLY A 229 5.56 -11.92 22.08
N GLU A 230 4.43 -12.27 22.68
CA GLU A 230 3.57 -13.39 22.28
C GLU A 230 2.73 -13.03 21.06
N ARG A 231 2.39 -14.05 20.24
CA ARG A 231 1.56 -13.87 19.05
C ARG A 231 0.12 -13.62 19.47
N LEU A 232 -0.47 -12.55 18.93
CA LEU A 232 -1.86 -12.20 19.15
C LEU A 232 -2.72 -12.71 18.01
N GLU A 233 -3.98 -13.05 18.30
CA GLU A 233 -4.97 -13.32 17.26
C GLU A 233 -5.48 -12.01 16.66
N VAL A 234 -5.77 -12.01 15.36
CA VAL A 234 -6.14 -10.79 14.63
C VAL A 234 -7.48 -10.17 15.07
N ASN A 235 -8.36 -10.99 15.62
CA ASN A 235 -9.63 -10.58 16.23
C ASN A 235 -9.48 -10.23 17.72
N ASN A 236 -8.32 -10.46 18.34
CA ASN A 236 -8.12 -10.34 19.79
C ASN A 236 -6.83 -9.58 20.14
N PHE A 237 -6.79 -8.29 19.82
CA PHE A 237 -5.75 -7.37 20.27
C PHE A 237 -6.28 -5.95 20.40
N HIS A 238 -5.57 -5.13 21.18
CA HIS A 238 -5.83 -3.70 21.29
C HIS A 238 -4.69 -2.88 20.67
N CYS A 239 -5.05 -1.83 19.94
CA CYS A 239 -4.11 -0.79 19.52
C CYS A 239 -4.22 0.34 20.54
N HIS A 240 -3.15 0.58 21.29
CA HIS A 240 -3.12 1.49 22.42
C HIS A 240 -2.41 2.78 22.05
N HIS A 241 -2.99 3.91 22.44
CA HIS A 241 -2.35 5.23 22.39
C HIS A 241 -1.41 5.39 23.59
N ILE A 242 -0.11 5.54 23.32
CA ILE A 242 0.92 5.74 24.36
C ILE A 242 0.59 7.02 25.15
N ILE A 243 0.40 8.14 24.44
CA ILE A 243 -0.19 9.36 25.00
C ILE A 243 -1.69 9.30 24.68
N PRO A 244 -2.58 9.26 25.69
CA PRO A 244 -4.02 9.22 25.49
C PRO A 244 -4.55 10.38 24.66
N VAL A 245 -5.65 10.15 23.95
CA VAL A 245 -6.34 11.20 23.19
C VAL A 245 -6.83 12.33 24.10
N SER A 246 -7.29 12.01 25.32
CA SER A 246 -7.67 13.00 26.34
C SER A 246 -6.52 13.91 26.76
N ALA A 247 -5.28 13.45 26.65
CA ALA A 247 -4.06 14.21 26.93
C ALA A 247 -3.44 14.84 25.66
N GLY A 248 -4.20 14.94 24.55
CA GLY A 248 -3.73 15.52 23.29
C GLY A 248 -2.97 14.55 22.37
N GLY A 249 -2.97 13.26 22.69
CA GLY A 249 -2.40 12.21 21.86
C GLY A 249 -3.04 12.12 20.49
N LYS A 250 -2.22 12.05 19.44
CA LYS A 250 -2.66 11.93 18.04
C LYS A 250 -2.56 10.49 17.53
N ASP A 251 -3.25 10.19 16.45
CA ASP A 251 -3.26 8.87 15.79
C ASP A 251 -1.97 8.55 15.00
N LYS A 252 -0.89 9.28 15.26
CA LYS A 252 0.41 9.08 14.62
C LYS A 252 0.97 7.71 14.95
N TYR A 253 1.60 7.08 13.97
CA TYR A 253 2.25 5.77 14.10
C TYR A 253 3.16 5.65 15.34
N SER A 254 3.94 6.69 15.65
CA SER A 254 4.86 6.71 16.79
C SER A 254 4.17 6.75 18.17
N ASN A 255 2.88 7.08 18.21
CA ASN A 255 2.08 7.16 19.44
C ASN A 255 1.21 5.91 19.66
N LEU A 256 1.38 4.87 18.84
CA LEU A 256 0.52 3.69 18.86
C LEU A 256 1.34 2.41 19.07
N VAL A 257 0.75 1.43 19.76
CA VAL A 257 1.37 0.12 19.99
C VAL A 257 0.31 -0.99 20.05
N ILE A 258 0.61 -2.16 19.47
CA ILE A 258 -0.28 -3.33 19.52
C ILE A 258 0.03 -4.13 20.78
N ILE A 259 -0.97 -4.37 21.61
CA ILE A 259 -0.85 -5.08 22.88
C ILE A 259 -2.00 -6.06 23.10
N SER A 260 -1.83 -7.02 24.02
CA SER A 260 -2.91 -7.91 24.40
C SER A 260 -3.98 -7.15 25.20
N PRO A 261 -5.23 -7.62 25.23
CA PRO A 261 -6.27 -7.01 26.05
C PRO A 261 -5.90 -6.94 27.54
N ASP A 262 -5.24 -7.96 28.08
CA ASP A 262 -4.80 -7.99 29.48
C ASP A 262 -3.74 -6.93 29.78
N ILE A 263 -2.76 -6.74 28.89
CA ILE A 263 -1.78 -5.65 29.04
C ILE A 263 -2.47 -4.29 28.90
N HIS A 264 -3.43 -4.15 28.00
CA HIS A 264 -4.18 -2.89 27.87
C HIS A 264 -4.95 -2.56 29.15
N ARG A 265 -5.61 -3.56 29.76
CA ARG A 265 -6.26 -3.42 31.07
C ARG A 265 -5.25 -3.08 32.15
N LEU A 266 -4.09 -3.75 32.17
CA LEU A 266 -3.03 -3.48 33.14
C LEU A 266 -2.49 -2.06 33.04
N ILE A 267 -2.40 -1.48 31.84
CA ILE A 267 -1.94 -0.09 31.67
C ILE A 267 -2.95 0.90 32.27
N HIS A 268 -4.25 0.65 32.09
CA HIS A 268 -5.31 1.55 32.57
C HIS A 268 -5.83 1.22 33.98
N ALA A 269 -5.39 0.13 34.60
CA ALA A 269 -5.84 -0.26 35.93
C ALA A 269 -5.42 0.76 37.00
N THR A 270 -6.41 1.35 37.67
CA THR A 270 -6.23 2.25 38.82
C THR A 270 -6.38 1.53 40.16
N LYS A 271 -7.15 0.42 40.19
CA LYS A 271 -7.37 -0.40 41.39
C LYS A 271 -6.22 -1.38 41.60
N SER A 272 -5.78 -1.50 42.85
CA SER A 272 -4.68 -2.39 43.25
C SER A 272 -5.04 -3.87 43.02
N GLU A 273 -6.29 -4.24 43.30
CA GLU A 273 -6.78 -5.62 43.17
C GLU A 273 -6.70 -6.11 41.72
N THR A 274 -7.16 -5.27 40.77
CA THR A 274 -7.09 -5.58 39.34
C THR A 274 -5.65 -5.70 38.84
N THR A 275 -4.77 -4.85 39.35
CA THR A 275 -3.34 -4.87 39.02
C THR A 275 -2.70 -6.18 39.48
N HIS A 276 -2.93 -6.58 40.73
CA HIS A 276 -2.40 -7.84 41.28
C HIS A 276 -2.95 -9.07 40.56
N GLN A 277 -4.25 -9.10 40.25
CA GLN A 277 -4.87 -10.20 39.51
C GLN A 277 -4.22 -10.41 38.13
N ILE A 278 -4.01 -9.32 37.37
CA ILE A 278 -3.42 -9.42 36.03
C ILE A 278 -1.92 -9.75 36.12
N LEU A 279 -1.20 -9.21 37.10
CA LEU A 279 0.21 -9.57 37.32
C LEU A 279 0.40 -11.05 37.67
N ALA A 280 -0.47 -11.59 38.55
CA ALA A 280 -0.46 -13.00 38.91
C ALA A 280 -0.75 -13.90 37.70
N LYS A 281 -1.65 -13.45 36.81
CA LYS A 281 -1.97 -14.15 35.55
C LYS A 281 -0.80 -14.14 34.56
N LEU A 282 -0.18 -12.99 34.32
CA LEU A 282 0.77 -12.81 33.22
C LEU A 282 2.24 -13.12 33.58
N LYS A 283 2.58 -13.21 34.88
CA LYS A 283 3.94 -13.53 35.37
C LYS A 283 5.04 -12.77 34.62
N LEU A 284 4.90 -11.44 34.59
CA LEU A 284 5.75 -10.56 33.79
C LEU A 284 7.20 -10.53 34.29
N SER A 285 8.16 -10.55 33.36
CA SER A 285 9.57 -10.29 33.66
C SER A 285 9.81 -8.81 34.03
N LYS A 286 10.92 -8.53 34.73
CA LYS A 286 11.33 -7.15 35.08
C LYS A 286 11.35 -6.21 33.85
N ARG A 287 11.80 -6.71 32.70
CA ARG A 287 11.82 -5.94 31.44
C ARG A 287 10.42 -5.64 30.89
N GLN A 288 9.48 -6.58 31.02
CA GLN A 288 8.09 -6.38 30.61
C GLN A 288 7.38 -5.40 31.56
N ILE A 289 7.60 -5.52 32.86
CA ILE A 289 7.09 -4.57 33.87
C ILE A 289 7.58 -3.16 33.56
N ALA A 290 8.87 -2.97 33.29
CA ALA A 290 9.41 -1.66 32.91
C ALA A 290 8.72 -1.05 31.67
N LYS A 291 8.39 -1.87 30.66
CA LYS A 291 7.61 -1.42 29.50
C LYS A 291 6.18 -1.03 29.87
N VAL A 292 5.50 -1.83 30.69
CA VAL A 292 4.14 -1.51 31.17
C VAL A 292 4.15 -0.21 31.95
N ASN A 293 5.09 -0.05 32.88
CA ASN A 293 5.25 1.16 33.69
C ASN A 293 5.50 2.40 32.83
N LYS A 294 6.30 2.27 31.76
CA LYS A 294 6.47 3.35 30.78
C LYS A 294 5.14 3.80 30.19
N PHE A 295 4.22 2.88 29.86
CA PHE A 295 2.90 3.24 29.35
C PHE A 295 1.96 3.74 30.44
N ARG A 296 1.99 3.15 31.64
CA ARG A 296 1.19 3.58 32.81
C ARG A 296 1.43 5.05 33.14
N VAL A 297 2.69 5.46 33.20
CA VAL A 297 3.06 6.86 33.47
C VAL A 297 2.49 7.81 32.42
N GLN A 298 2.52 7.42 31.14
CA GLN A 298 2.00 8.27 30.05
C GLN A 298 0.48 8.42 30.08
N VAL A 299 -0.24 7.46 30.67
CA VAL A 299 -1.69 7.55 30.87
C VAL A 299 -2.08 8.16 32.22
N GLY A 300 -1.10 8.64 33.01
CA GLY A 300 -1.32 9.26 34.32
C GLY A 300 -1.44 8.29 35.50
N ASN A 301 -1.05 7.02 35.32
CA ASN A 301 -1.06 6.00 36.37
C ASN A 301 0.32 5.83 37.04
N ILE A 302 0.33 5.39 38.30
CA ILE A 302 1.55 5.06 39.04
C ILE A 302 2.19 3.75 38.53
N VAL A 303 3.51 3.63 38.73
CA VAL A 303 4.28 2.43 38.42
C VAL A 303 3.87 1.27 39.34
N ILE A 304 3.99 0.06 38.81
CA ILE A 304 3.79 -1.20 39.54
C ILE A 304 5.14 -1.78 39.96
#